data_AF-R7SV10-F1
#
_entry.id   AF-R7SV10-F1
#
_cell.length_a   1.000
_cell.length_b   1.000
_cell.length_c   1.000
_cell.angle_alpha   90.00
_cell.angle_beta   90.00
_cell.angle_gamma   90.00
#
_symmetry.space_group_name_H-M   'P 1'
#
loop_
_entity.id
_entity.type
_entity.pdbx_description
1 polymer ?
#
loop_
_entity_poly.entity_id
_entity_poly.type
_entity_poly.pdbx_seq_one_letter_code
_entity_poly.pdbx_strand_id
1 'polypeptide(L)'
;MDDVVVLTKALAVAASKSRAKDRRHLVEAAEQVSTHLVLLKLSLISEQVAEKLSSFLRTSLANLYAGVTVPMLRLVSAIFETLYHDRVLAAMGNGQDEQRVLWESILHALLSGVLDYLDNNATTEAKDALGDALIPVLGDLCFSLSAPKTSVDLRC
;
A
#
# COMPACT_ATOMS: atom_id res chain seq x y z
N MET A 1 2.70 -10.12 -7.44
CA MET A 1 3.15 -8.94 -8.24
C MET A 1 2.27 -8.65 -9.47
N ASP A 2 1.71 -9.64 -10.16
CA ASP A 2 0.87 -9.40 -11.35
C ASP A 2 -0.38 -8.56 -11.05
N ASP A 3 -1.02 -8.79 -9.89
CA ASP A 3 -2.19 -8.01 -9.47
C ASP A 3 -1.88 -6.52 -9.25
N VAL A 4 -0.70 -6.20 -8.69
CA VAL A 4 -0.22 -4.82 -8.55
C VAL A 4 -0.10 -4.14 -9.92
N VAL A 5 0.40 -4.86 -10.94
CA VAL A 5 0.52 -4.33 -12.31
C VAL A 5 -0.86 -4.10 -12.93
N VAL A 6 -1.78 -5.04 -12.77
CA VAL A 6 -3.16 -4.93 -13.28
C VAL A 6 -3.87 -3.74 -12.62
N LEU A 7 -3.77 -3.61 -11.31
CA LEU A 7 -4.41 -2.54 -10.55
C LEU A 7 -3.78 -1.17 -10.81
N THR A 8 -2.48 -1.11 -11.07
CA THR A 8 -1.82 0.13 -11.50
C THR A 8 -2.37 0.61 -12.85
N LYS A 9 -2.59 -0.31 -13.81
CA LYS A 9 -3.26 0.03 -15.08
C LYS A 9 -4.70 0.48 -14.86
N ALA A 10 -5.44 -0.22 -13.99
CA ALA A 10 -6.81 0.15 -13.64
C ALA A 10 -6.88 1.54 -12.98
N LEU A 11 -5.91 1.89 -12.14
CA LEU A 11 -5.76 3.21 -11.54
C LEU A 11 -5.57 4.30 -12.61
N ALA A 12 -4.66 4.09 -13.57
CA ALA A 12 -4.45 5.04 -14.67
C ALA A 12 -5.72 5.24 -15.52
N VAL A 13 -6.45 4.14 -15.81
CA VAL A 13 -7.74 4.21 -16.51
C VAL A 13 -8.77 4.99 -15.68
N ALA A 14 -8.86 4.75 -14.37
CA ALA A 14 -9.78 5.49 -13.50
C ALA A 14 -9.42 6.97 -13.43
N ALA A 15 -8.13 7.32 -13.34
CA ALA A 15 -7.65 8.69 -13.32
C ALA A 15 -8.02 9.44 -14.61
N SER A 16 -7.83 8.81 -15.77
CA SER A 16 -8.20 9.39 -17.07
C SER A 16 -9.70 9.64 -17.25
N LYS A 17 -10.54 8.83 -16.58
CA LYS A 17 -12.00 8.93 -16.60
C LYS A 17 -12.56 9.80 -15.47
N SER A 18 -11.73 10.24 -14.53
CA SER A 18 -12.17 11.04 -13.39
C SER A 18 -12.75 12.38 -13.85
N ARG A 19 -13.83 12.80 -13.19
CA ARG A 19 -14.45 14.12 -13.38
C ARG A 19 -13.89 15.17 -12.41
N ALA A 20 -12.85 14.83 -11.65
CA ALA A 20 -12.18 15.76 -10.75
C ALA A 20 -11.61 16.97 -11.50
N LYS A 21 -11.64 18.13 -10.85
CA LYS A 21 -11.14 19.40 -11.40
C LYS A 21 -9.66 19.30 -11.82
N ASP A 22 -8.88 18.52 -11.07
CA ASP A 22 -7.44 18.35 -11.26
C ASP A 22 -7.07 17.02 -11.96
N ARG A 23 -7.91 16.57 -12.90
CA ARG A 23 -7.73 15.30 -13.64
C ARG A 23 -6.33 15.12 -14.22
N ARG A 24 -5.72 16.19 -14.76
CA ARG A 24 -4.36 16.12 -15.34
C ARG A 24 -3.33 15.69 -14.29
N HIS A 25 -3.39 16.29 -13.10
CA HIS A 25 -2.50 15.92 -11.99
C HIS A 25 -2.78 14.50 -11.48
N LEU A 26 -4.03 14.03 -11.53
CA LEU A 26 -4.35 12.64 -11.19
C LEU A 26 -3.73 11.64 -12.18
N VAL A 27 -3.76 11.94 -13.48
CA VAL A 27 -3.14 11.08 -14.51
C VAL A 27 -1.63 11.06 -14.34
N GLU A 28 -1.00 12.24 -14.18
CA GLU A 28 0.45 12.35 -13.95
C GLU A 28 0.86 11.59 -12.68
N ALA A 29 0.09 11.70 -11.59
CA ALA A 29 0.33 10.95 -10.36
C ALA A 29 0.19 9.43 -10.57
N ALA A 30 -0.84 8.96 -11.30
CA ALA A 30 -1.02 7.54 -11.58
C ALA A 30 0.11 6.96 -12.46
N GLU A 31 0.67 7.75 -13.38
CA GLU A 31 1.85 7.35 -14.15
C GLU A 31 3.10 7.26 -13.26
N GLN A 32 3.29 8.21 -12.35
CA GLN A 32 4.41 8.18 -11.40
C GLN A 32 4.36 6.96 -10.47
N VAL A 33 3.17 6.49 -10.10
CA VAL A 33 2.98 5.24 -9.36
C VAL A 33 3.61 4.07 -10.10
N SER A 34 3.35 3.94 -11.40
CA SER A 34 3.94 2.86 -12.21
C SER A 34 5.46 2.85 -12.15
N THR A 35 6.09 4.01 -12.20
CA THR A 35 7.55 4.17 -12.17
C THR A 35 8.14 3.80 -10.81
N HIS A 36 7.52 4.24 -9.71
CA HIS A 36 8.04 3.99 -8.36
C HIS A 36 7.79 2.57 -7.89
N LEU A 37 6.67 1.95 -8.27
CA LEU A 37 6.34 0.58 -7.88
C LEU A 37 7.26 -0.48 -8.52
N VAL A 38 8.05 -0.14 -9.53
CA VAL A 38 9.12 -1.02 -10.04
C VAL A 38 10.11 -1.39 -8.93
N LEU A 39 10.36 -0.49 -7.97
CA LEU A 39 11.27 -0.75 -6.86
C LEU A 39 10.76 -1.85 -5.92
N LEU A 40 9.45 -2.13 -5.89
CA LEU A 40 8.90 -3.25 -5.11
C LEU A 40 9.32 -4.63 -5.66
N LYS A 41 9.82 -4.68 -6.90
CA LYS A 41 10.34 -5.91 -7.51
C LYS A 41 11.73 -6.30 -7.00
N LEU A 42 12.42 -5.40 -6.28
CA LEU A 42 13.71 -5.70 -5.68
C LEU A 42 13.54 -6.75 -4.58
N SER A 43 14.46 -7.71 -4.51
CA SER A 43 14.51 -8.72 -3.45
C SER A 43 15.14 -8.18 -2.16
N LEU A 44 16.12 -7.29 -2.31
CA LEU A 44 16.82 -6.61 -1.24
C LEU A 44 16.79 -5.11 -1.51
N ILE A 45 16.65 -4.32 -0.46
CA ILE A 45 16.62 -2.86 -0.52
C ILE A 45 17.60 -2.25 0.48
N SER A 46 18.10 -1.07 0.15
CA SER A 46 18.83 -0.22 1.10
C SER A 46 17.88 0.67 1.89
N GLU A 47 18.36 1.21 3.01
CA GLU A 47 17.62 2.20 3.80
C GLU A 47 17.15 3.39 2.96
N GLN A 48 18.01 3.91 2.08
CA GLN A 48 17.66 5.02 1.20
C GLN A 48 16.51 4.69 0.24
N VAL A 49 16.46 3.45 -0.28
CA VAL A 49 15.35 2.99 -1.13
C VAL A 49 14.08 2.83 -0.30
N ALA A 50 14.19 2.27 0.92
CA ALA A 50 13.07 2.14 1.84
C ALA A 50 12.48 3.49 2.21
N GLU A 51 13.30 4.47 2.59
CA GLU A 51 12.88 5.83 2.93
C GLU A 51 12.17 6.50 1.74
N LYS A 52 12.75 6.39 0.55
CA LYS A 52 12.16 6.94 -0.68
C LYS A 52 10.80 6.32 -0.98
N LEU A 53 10.68 5.00 -0.87
CA LEU A 53 9.41 4.29 -1.07
C LEU A 53 8.38 4.66 -0.02
N SER A 54 8.76 4.69 1.25
CA SER A 54 7.90 5.07 2.37
C SER A 54 7.37 6.50 2.20
N SER A 55 8.24 7.45 1.87
CA SER A 55 7.85 8.83 1.60
C SER A 55 6.87 8.92 0.43
N PHE A 56 7.15 8.23 -0.67
CA PHE A 56 6.27 8.16 -1.83
C PHE A 56 4.88 7.59 -1.49
N LEU A 57 4.84 6.41 -0.85
CA LEU A 57 3.59 5.71 -0.54
C LEU A 57 2.72 6.46 0.48
N ARG A 58 3.34 7.15 1.45
CA ARG A 58 2.60 7.93 2.44
C ARG A 58 2.07 9.25 1.86
N THR A 59 2.93 10.03 1.20
CA THR A 59 2.62 11.43 0.88
C THR A 59 2.20 11.65 -0.57
N SER A 60 2.85 11.00 -1.52
CA SER A 60 2.64 11.29 -2.96
C SER A 60 1.34 10.70 -3.50
N LEU A 61 0.72 9.77 -2.77
CA LEU A 61 -0.54 9.13 -3.13
C LEU A 61 -1.79 9.88 -2.63
N ALA A 62 -1.63 10.92 -1.80
CA ALA A 62 -2.73 11.67 -1.19
C ALA A 62 -3.79 12.13 -2.20
N ASN A 63 -3.35 12.71 -3.32
CA ASN A 63 -4.25 13.21 -4.37
C ASN A 63 -5.03 12.09 -5.06
N LEU A 64 -4.43 10.89 -5.18
CA LEU A 64 -5.07 9.74 -5.80
C LEU A 64 -6.18 9.17 -4.89
N TYR A 65 -6.00 9.19 -3.57
CA TYR A 65 -7.07 8.81 -2.64
C TYR A 65 -8.28 9.74 -2.76
N ALA A 66 -8.09 11.05 -2.94
CA ALA A 66 -9.19 11.99 -3.11
C ALA A 66 -9.86 11.90 -4.50
N GLY A 67 -9.08 11.67 -5.56
CA GLY A 67 -9.57 11.71 -6.94
C GLY A 67 -10.12 10.39 -7.49
N VAL A 68 -9.63 9.26 -6.98
CA VAL A 68 -9.93 7.88 -7.42
C VAL A 68 -9.84 6.89 -6.26
N THR A 69 -10.60 7.15 -5.18
CA THR A 69 -10.53 6.44 -3.89
C THR A 69 -10.56 4.92 -4.00
N VAL A 70 -11.61 4.34 -4.58
CA VAL A 70 -11.78 2.87 -4.63
C VAL A 70 -10.66 2.19 -5.43
N PRO A 71 -10.31 2.62 -6.66
CA PRO A 71 -9.14 2.09 -7.37
C PRO A 71 -7.84 2.19 -6.56
N MET A 72 -7.63 3.31 -5.86
CA MET A 72 -6.43 3.52 -5.06
C MET A 72 -6.37 2.55 -3.87
N LEU A 73 -7.46 2.41 -3.11
CA LEU A 73 -7.55 1.49 -1.97
C LEU A 73 -7.37 0.02 -2.38
N ARG A 74 -7.87 -0.37 -3.56
CA ARG A 74 -7.61 -1.71 -4.11
C ARG A 74 -6.13 -1.92 -4.44
N LEU A 75 -5.48 -0.91 -5.03
CA LEU A 75 -4.04 -0.98 -5.31
C LEU A 75 -3.22 -1.08 -4.02
N VAL A 76 -3.55 -0.28 -3.00
CA VAL A 76 -2.94 -0.37 -1.66
C VAL A 76 -3.05 -1.78 -1.11
N SER A 77 -4.24 -2.37 -1.17
CA SER A 77 -4.50 -3.70 -0.62
C SER A 77 -3.64 -4.76 -1.31
N ALA A 78 -3.56 -4.72 -2.65
CA ALA A 78 -2.70 -5.62 -3.41
C ALA A 78 -1.20 -5.40 -3.16
N ILE A 79 -0.76 -4.16 -3.00
CA ILE A 79 0.64 -3.85 -2.62
C ILE A 79 0.93 -4.44 -1.24
N PHE A 80 0.04 -4.21 -0.28
CA PHE A 80 0.20 -4.68 1.10
C PHE A 80 0.31 -6.21 1.14
N GLU A 81 -0.64 -6.91 0.52
CA GLU A 81 -0.66 -8.37 0.45
C GLU A 81 0.59 -8.93 -0.25
N THR A 82 0.97 -8.35 -1.38
CA THR A 82 2.15 -8.77 -2.14
C THR A 82 3.43 -8.57 -1.33
N LEU A 83 3.63 -7.40 -0.72
CA LEU A 83 4.85 -7.12 0.04
C LEU A 83 4.92 -7.93 1.33
N TYR A 84 3.79 -8.16 1.99
CA TYR A 84 3.76 -8.99 3.18
C TYR A 84 4.23 -10.42 2.89
N HIS A 85 3.65 -11.07 1.87
CA HIS A 85 4.01 -12.44 1.52
C HIS A 85 5.38 -12.55 0.84
N ASP A 86 5.60 -11.76 -0.21
CA ASP A 86 6.77 -11.92 -1.09
C ASP A 86 8.05 -11.32 -0.49
N ARG A 87 7.94 -10.46 0.55
CA ARG A 87 9.09 -9.77 1.15
C ARG A 87 9.19 -9.98 2.65
N VAL A 88 8.16 -9.63 3.42
CA VAL A 88 8.25 -9.70 4.90
C VAL A 88 8.37 -11.14 5.37
N LEU A 89 7.45 -12.03 4.94
CA LEU A 89 7.50 -13.44 5.32
C LEU A 89 8.75 -14.14 4.75
N ALA A 90 9.14 -13.81 3.51
CA ALA A 90 10.36 -14.35 2.91
C ALA A 90 11.62 -13.95 3.69
N ALA A 91 11.76 -12.68 4.07
CA ALA A 91 12.89 -12.19 4.87
C ALA A 91 12.91 -12.85 6.26
N MET A 92 11.75 -13.02 6.89
CA MET A 92 11.62 -13.72 8.17
C MET A 92 12.06 -15.19 8.07
N GLY A 93 11.59 -15.91 7.04
CA GLY A 93 11.96 -17.32 6.80
C GLY A 93 13.45 -17.51 6.50
N ASN A 94 14.10 -16.50 5.92
CA ASN A 94 15.52 -16.52 5.57
C ASN A 94 16.44 -15.94 6.66
N GLY A 95 15.91 -15.50 7.81
CA GLY A 95 16.69 -14.89 8.88
C GLY A 95 17.29 -13.52 8.53
N GLN A 96 16.67 -12.80 7.58
CA GLN A 96 17.12 -11.48 7.11
C GLN A 96 16.40 -10.35 7.87
N ASP A 97 16.66 -10.23 9.17
CA ASP A 97 15.95 -9.29 10.05
C ASP A 97 16.02 -7.83 9.59
N GLU A 98 17.19 -7.38 9.11
CA GLU A 98 17.34 -6.02 8.58
C GLU A 98 16.40 -5.76 7.39
N GLN A 99 16.30 -6.71 6.46
CA GLN A 99 15.40 -6.57 5.31
C GLN A 99 13.94 -6.63 5.74
N ARG A 100 13.59 -7.48 6.72
CA ARG A 100 12.25 -7.52 7.30
C ARG A 100 11.85 -6.15 7.81
N VAL A 101 12.70 -5.51 8.62
CA VAL A 101 12.45 -4.17 9.18
C VAL A 101 12.25 -3.13 8.09
N LEU A 102 13.07 -3.15 7.03
CA LEU A 102 12.92 -2.23 5.91
C LEU A 102 11.59 -2.42 5.18
N TRP A 103 11.18 -3.65 4.89
CA TRP A 103 9.90 -3.93 4.23
C TRP A 103 8.69 -3.61 5.11
N GLU A 104 8.76 -3.89 6.41
CA GLU A 104 7.74 -3.50 7.39
C GLU A 104 7.58 -1.98 7.46
N SER A 105 8.68 -1.21 7.37
CA SER A 105 8.61 0.25 7.33
C SER A 105 7.83 0.78 6.12
N ILE A 106 7.96 0.12 4.97
CA ILE A 106 7.24 0.46 3.74
C ILE A 106 5.75 0.14 3.89
N LEU A 107 5.41 -1.03 4.46
CA LEU A 107 4.02 -1.40 4.77
C LEU A 107 3.38 -0.42 5.77
N HIS A 108 4.13 -0.03 6.79
CA HIS A 108 3.68 0.95 7.77
C HIS A 108 3.41 2.32 7.12
N ALA A 109 4.30 2.78 6.25
CA ALA A 109 4.13 4.04 5.53
C ALA A 109 2.92 4.01 4.58
N LEU A 110 2.70 2.88 3.90
CA LEU A 110 1.53 2.66 3.05
C LEU A 110 0.22 2.79 3.84
N LEU A 111 0.10 2.09 4.98
CA LEU A 111 -1.08 2.18 5.86
C LEU A 111 -1.23 3.57 6.47
N SER A 112 -0.13 4.20 6.88
CA SER A 112 -0.14 5.57 7.40
C SER A 112 -0.72 6.54 6.38
N GLY A 113 -0.38 6.41 5.10
CA GLY A 113 -0.95 7.25 4.04
C GLY A 113 -2.47 7.09 3.86
N VAL A 114 -2.99 5.87 4.08
CA VAL A 114 -4.44 5.61 4.08
C VAL A 114 -5.12 6.27 5.28
N LEU A 115 -4.52 6.16 6.47
CA LEU A 115 -5.03 6.80 7.68
C LEU A 115 -5.00 8.32 7.57
N ASP A 116 -3.89 8.89 7.08
CA ASP A 116 -3.75 10.31 6.80
C ASP A 116 -4.87 10.79 5.85
N TYR A 117 -5.22 10.00 4.83
CA TYR A 117 -6.35 10.31 3.95
C TYR A 117 -7.69 10.31 4.69
N LEU A 118 -7.96 9.29 5.50
CA LEU A 118 -9.21 9.14 6.24
C LEU A 118 -9.41 10.23 7.29
N ASP A 119 -8.35 10.62 8.00
CA ASP A 119 -8.40 11.71 8.98
C ASP A 119 -8.83 13.02 8.31
N ASN A 120 -8.41 13.24 7.07
CA ASN A 120 -8.78 14.42 6.28
C ASN A 120 -10.11 14.29 5.52
N ASN A 121 -10.63 13.06 5.36
CA ASN A 121 -11.78 12.75 4.51
C ASN A 121 -12.71 11.71 5.16
N ALA A 122 -13.06 11.91 6.43
CA ALA A 122 -13.80 10.94 7.25
C ALA A 122 -15.30 10.80 6.89
N THR A 123 -15.63 10.78 5.60
CA THR A 123 -16.99 10.55 5.10
C THR A 123 -17.38 9.07 5.23
N THR A 124 -18.68 8.80 5.23
CA THR A 124 -19.18 7.42 5.27
C THR A 124 -18.72 6.63 4.05
N GLU A 125 -18.72 7.26 2.87
CA GLU A 125 -18.31 6.62 1.62
C GLU A 125 -16.82 6.22 1.62
N ALA A 126 -15.96 7.07 2.19
CA ALA A 126 -14.53 6.75 2.31
C ALA A 126 -14.29 5.57 3.27
N LYS A 127 -15.05 5.52 4.37
CA LYS A 127 -14.98 4.42 5.35
C LYS A 127 -15.54 3.12 4.79
N ASP A 128 -16.64 3.16 4.07
CA ASP A 128 -17.23 2.00 3.41
C ASP A 128 -16.27 1.45 2.34
N ALA A 129 -15.69 2.33 1.51
CA ALA A 129 -14.70 1.95 0.52
C ALA A 129 -13.45 1.28 1.14
N LEU A 130 -13.00 1.76 2.31
CA LEU A 130 -11.92 1.13 3.07
C LEU A 130 -12.34 -0.22 3.63
N GLY A 131 -13.53 -0.29 4.22
CA GLY A 131 -14.14 -1.50 4.75
C GLY A 131 -14.26 -2.60 3.71
N ASP A 132 -14.57 -2.24 2.47
CA ASP A 132 -14.70 -3.20 1.38
C ASP A 132 -13.36 -3.59 0.74
N ALA A 133 -12.42 -2.64 0.62
CA ALA A 133 -11.19 -2.86 -0.14
C ALA A 133 -10.03 -3.39 0.72
N LEU A 134 -9.81 -2.82 1.90
CA LEU A 134 -8.59 -3.02 2.68
C LEU A 134 -8.79 -3.89 3.93
N ILE A 135 -9.92 -3.71 4.63
CA ILE A 135 -10.19 -4.47 5.86
C ILE A 135 -10.21 -6.00 5.65
N PRO A 136 -10.74 -6.56 4.56
CA PRO A 136 -10.72 -8.01 4.35
C PRO A 136 -9.28 -8.53 4.23
N VAL A 137 -8.43 -7.80 3.49
CA VAL A 137 -7.02 -8.16 3.30
C VAL A 137 -6.26 -8.08 4.62
N LEU A 138 -6.44 -7.01 5.41
CA LEU A 138 -5.83 -6.90 6.74
C LEU A 138 -6.36 -7.95 7.70
N GLY A 139 -7.66 -8.27 7.62
CA GLY A 139 -8.33 -9.32 8.37
C GLY A 139 -7.65 -10.67 8.14
N ASP A 140 -7.50 -11.06 6.88
CA ASP A 140 -6.88 -12.31 6.51
C ASP A 140 -5.39 -12.34 6.89
N LEU A 141 -4.63 -11.28 6.65
CA LEU A 141 -3.18 -11.28 6.91
C LEU A 141 -2.84 -11.23 8.40
N CYS A 142 -3.52 -10.38 9.16
CA CYS A 142 -3.19 -10.12 10.56
C CYS A 142 -3.94 -11.06 11.53
N PHE A 143 -5.06 -11.65 11.10
CA PHE A 143 -5.90 -12.48 11.97
C PHE A 143 -6.17 -13.89 11.43
N SER A 144 -5.62 -14.27 10.26
CA SER A 144 -5.65 -15.68 9.85
C SER A 144 -4.81 -16.54 10.79
N LEU A 145 -5.37 -17.70 11.14
CA LEU A 145 -4.74 -18.77 11.93
C LEU A 145 -3.48 -19.35 11.27
N SER A 146 -3.18 -19.00 10.01
CA SER A 146 -1.97 -19.38 9.28
C SER A 146 -0.83 -18.35 9.36
N ALA A 147 -1.08 -17.14 9.86
CA ALA A 147 0.00 -16.18 10.09
C ALA A 147 0.95 -16.75 11.16
N PRO A 148 2.29 -16.69 10.97
CA PRO A 148 3.22 -17.12 12.00
C PRO A 148 2.89 -16.36 13.27
N LYS A 149 2.61 -17.08 14.37
CA LYS A 149 2.34 -16.47 15.67
C LYS A 149 3.52 -15.58 16.03
N THR A 150 3.45 -14.30 15.73
CA THR A 150 4.30 -13.30 16.35
C THR A 150 3.91 -13.36 17.82
N SER A 151 4.84 -13.82 18.66
CA SER A 151 4.61 -13.85 20.10
C SER A 151 4.41 -12.42 20.56
N VAL A 152 3.16 -12.02 20.77
CA VAL A 152 2.86 -10.77 21.45
C VAL A 152 3.24 -11.00 22.91
N ASP A 153 4.42 -10.53 23.33
CA ASP A 153 4.79 -10.52 24.74
C ASP A 153 3.98 -9.42 25.42
N LEU A 154 2.74 -9.76 25.77
CA LEU A 154 1.84 -8.92 26.58
C LEU A 154 2.31 -8.98 28.04
N ARG A 155 3.43 -8.34 28.33
CA ARG A 155 3.79 -7.99 29.70
C ARG A 155 3.11 -6.68 30.04
N CYS A 156 2.00 -6.78 30.75
CA CYS A 156 1.46 -5.71 31.57
C CYS A 156 2.25 -5.64 32.88
#